data_AF-A0A7Z2YG78-F1
#
_entry.id   AF-A0A7Z2YG78-F1
#
_cell.length_a   1.000
_cell.length_b   1.000
_cell.length_c   1.000
_cell.angle_alpha   90.00
_cell.angle_beta   90.00
_cell.angle_gamma   90.00
#
_symmetry.space_group_name_H-M   'P 1'
#
loop_
_entity.id
_entity.type
_entity.pdbx_description
1 polymer ?
#
loop_
_entity_poly.entity_id
_entity_poly.type
_entity_poly.pdbx_seq_one_letter_code
_entity_poly.pdbx_strand_id
1 'polypeptide(L)' 'MSFNLSLLPSDEKNTIELDKQASFIVWKVKNGKGTFEEVQTQLDKLTNPAEKEVFQSSVMKYRQMMGL' A
#
# COMPACT_ATOMS: atom_id res chain seq x y z
N MET A 1 24.48 -0.58 8.26
CA MET A 1 23.51 -0.65 9.38
C MET A 1 22.47 -1.70 9.04
N SER A 2 22.20 -2.64 9.93
CA SER A 2 21.05 -3.55 9.82
C SER A 2 19.83 -2.89 10.49
N PHE A 3 18.66 -2.97 9.87
CA PHE A 3 17.40 -2.47 10.43
C PHE A 3 16.46 -3.67 10.61
N ASN A 4 16.09 -4.00 11.86
CA ASN A 4 15.29 -5.18 12.15
C ASN A 4 13.80 -4.84 12.18
N LEU A 5 13.12 -5.10 11.07
CA LEU A 5 11.68 -4.84 10.91
C LEU A 5 10.81 -5.61 11.91
N SER A 6 11.30 -6.75 12.42
CA SER A 6 10.56 -7.57 13.39
C SER A 6 10.48 -6.91 14.78
N LEU A 7 11.36 -5.97 15.10
CA LEU A 7 11.37 -5.26 16.38
C LEU A 7 10.57 -3.95 16.36
N LEU A 8 10.00 -3.58 15.20
CA LEU A 8 9.21 -2.37 15.08
C LEU A 8 7.91 -2.44 15.91
N PRO A 9 7.42 -1.29 16.38
CA PRO A 9 6.06 -1.16 16.89
C PRO A 9 5.03 -1.66 15.88
N SER A 10 3.87 -2.09 16.39
CA SER A 10 2.79 -2.62 15.55
C SER A 10 2.31 -1.62 14.50
N ASP A 11 2.24 -0.34 14.85
CA ASP A 11 1.76 0.71 13.93
C ASP A 11 2.72 0.93 12.75
N GLU A 12 4.03 0.86 13.01
CA GLU A 12 5.05 0.93 11.96
C GLU A 12 5.02 -0.31 11.07
N LYS A 13 4.82 -1.51 11.65
CA LYS A 13 4.62 -2.74 10.87
C LYS A 13 3.37 -2.65 9.99
N ASN A 14 2.28 -2.10 10.51
CA ASN A 14 1.05 -1.93 9.76
C ASN A 14 1.25 -0.96 8.57
N THR A 15 1.98 0.14 8.80
CA THR A 15 2.34 1.09 7.74
C THR A 15 3.13 0.40 6.61
N ILE A 16 4.10 -0.46 6.95
CA ILE A 16 4.87 -1.24 5.96
C ILE A 16 3.96 -2.20 5.20
N GLU A 17 3.03 -2.87 5.89
CA GLU A 17 2.09 -3.79 5.25
C GLU A 17 1.15 -3.07 4.26
N LEU A 18 0.66 -1.88 4.62
CA LEU A 18 -0.16 -1.06 3.73
C LEU A 18 0.62 -0.59 2.50
N ASP A 19 1.87 -0.14 2.68
CA ASP A 19 2.74 0.26 1.56
C ASP A 19 3.01 -0.94 0.62
N LYS A 20 3.25 -2.13 1.19
CA LYS A 20 3.41 -3.38 0.42
C LYS A 20 2.15 -3.69 -0.39
N GLN A 21 0.97 -3.64 0.23
CA GLN A 21 -0.30 -3.92 -0.46
C GLN A 21 -0.56 -2.93 -1.61
N ALA A 22 -0.29 -1.64 -1.37
CA ALA A 22 -0.42 -0.59 -2.39
C ALA A 22 0.49 -0.90 -3.59
N SER A 23 1.77 -1.20 -3.35
CA SER A 23 2.72 -1.53 -4.41
C SER A 23 2.28 -2.76 -5.22
N PHE A 24 1.73 -3.77 -4.55
CA PHE A 24 1.30 -5.01 -5.19
C PHE A 24 0.06 -4.81 -6.07
N ILE A 25 -0.91 -4.00 -5.62
CA ILE A 25 -2.08 -3.66 -6.44
C ILE A 25 -1.66 -2.87 -7.68
N VAL A 26 -0.80 -1.86 -7.54
CA VAL A 26 -0.30 -1.09 -8.70
C VAL A 26 0.48 -1.99 -9.65
N TRP A 27 1.32 -2.89 -9.14
CA TRP A 27 2.01 -3.88 -9.96
C TRP A 27 1.02 -4.78 -10.73
N LYS A 28 -0.04 -5.26 -10.09
CA LYS A 28 -1.07 -6.07 -10.76
C LYS A 28 -1.71 -5.30 -11.90
N VAL A 29 -2.09 -4.04 -11.67
CA VAL A 29 -2.66 -3.18 -12.72
C VAL A 29 -1.67 -3.01 -13.88
N LYS A 30 -0.41 -2.68 -13.60
CA LYS A 30 0.63 -2.51 -14.63
C LYS A 30 0.79 -3.75 -15.52
N ASN A 31 0.61 -4.94 -14.94
CA ASN A 31 0.80 -6.22 -15.61
C ASN A 31 -0.50 -6.83 -16.14
N GLY A 32 -1.63 -6.10 -16.12
CA GLY A 32 -2.93 -6.61 -16.57
C GLY A 32 -3.50 -7.75 -15.71
N LYS A 33 -3.05 -7.86 -14.45
CA LYS A 33 -3.44 -8.90 -13.49
C LYS A 33 -4.40 -8.41 -12.41
N GLY A 34 -4.90 -7.19 -12.54
CA GLY A 34 -5.80 -6.57 -11.58
C GLY A 34 -6.33 -5.23 -12.08
N THR A 35 -7.25 -4.65 -11.32
CA THR A 35 -7.91 -3.38 -11.65
C THR A 35 -7.77 -2.37 -10.51
N PHE A 36 -7.98 -1.09 -10.79
CA PHE A 36 -7.95 -0.05 -9.75
C PHE A 36 -9.14 -0.15 -8.77
N GLU A 37 -10.18 -0.93 -9.06
CA GLU A 37 -11.27 -1.21 -8.11
C GLU A 37 -10.77 -1.93 -6.85
N GLU A 38 -9.66 -2.66 -6.96
CA GLU A 38 -9.02 -3.31 -5.82
C GLU A 38 -8.45 -2.31 -4.81
N VAL A 39 -8.06 -1.11 -5.25
CA VAL A 39 -7.66 -0.01 -4.36
C VAL A 39 -8.85 0.44 -3.53
N GLN A 40 -10.01 0.63 -4.16
CA GLN A 40 -11.24 1.03 -3.45
C GLN A 40 -11.68 -0.06 -2.47
N THR A 41 -11.66 -1.32 -2.92
CA THR A 41 -11.98 -2.48 -2.07
C THR A 41 -11.08 -2.54 -0.83
N GLN A 42 -9.79 -2.22 -0.98
CA GLN A 42 -8.87 -2.17 0.15
C GLN A 42 -9.16 -0.99 1.07
N LEU A 43 -9.48 0.19 0.53
CA LEU A 43 -9.86 1.37 1.31
C LEU A 43 -11.13 1.19 2.13
N ASP A 44 -12.09 0.42 1.61
CA ASP A 44 -13.36 0.14 2.30
C ASP A 44 -13.16 -0.79 3.51
N LYS A 45 -12.11 -1.63 3.48
CA LYS A 45 -11.76 -2.51 4.62
C LYS A 45 -11.04 -1.76 5.75
N LEU A 46 -10.38 -0.65 5.43
CA LEU A 46 -9.70 0.16 6.44
C LEU A 46 -10.74 1.00 7.19
N THR A 47 -10.64 1.03 8.52
CA THR A 47 -11.51 1.85 9.37
C THR A 47 -10.78 3.08 9.89
N ASN A 48 -9.47 2.99 10.07
CA ASN A 48 -8.61 4.07 10.56
C ASN A 48 -8.32 5.09 9.43
N PRO A 49 -8.67 6.38 9.61
CA PRO A 49 -8.39 7.42 8.61
C PRO A 49 -6.90 7.58 8.28
N ALA A 50 -6.02 7.45 9.27
CA ALA A 50 -4.57 7.58 9.06
C ALA A 50 -4.04 6.45 8.17
N GLU A 51 -4.53 5.22 8.35
CA GLU A 51 -4.17 4.07 7.51
C GLU A 51 -4.67 4.24 6.07
N LYS A 52 -5.87 4.81 5.90
CA LYS A 52 -6.38 5.16 4.56
C LYS A 52 -5.46 6.15 3.86
N GLU A 53 -5.03 7.19 4.57
CA GLU A 53 -4.13 8.20 4.02
C GLU A 53 -2.78 7.61 3.61
N VAL A 54 -2.17 6.80 4.48
CA VAL A 54 -0.94 6.05 4.18
C VAL A 54 -1.11 5.22 2.92
N PHE A 55 -2.17 4.40 2.87
CA PHE A 55 -2.41 3.52 1.72
C PHE A 55 -2.64 4.31 0.42
N GLN A 56 -3.44 5.38 0.44
CA GLN A 56 -3.66 6.24 -0.73
C GLN A 56 -2.36 6.90 -1.21
N SER A 57 -1.57 7.43 -0.28
CA SER A 57 -0.28 8.04 -0.58
C SER A 57 0.68 7.04 -1.24
N SER A 58 0.77 5.82 -0.69
CA SER A 58 1.57 4.74 -1.28
C SER A 58 1.07 4.35 -2.68
N VAL A 59 -0.25 4.25 -2.90
CA VAL A 59 -0.79 3.98 -4.24
C VAL A 59 -0.38 5.07 -5.22
N MET A 60 -0.51 6.34 -4.86
CA MET A 60 -0.09 7.46 -5.72
C MET A 60 1.40 7.39 -6.05
N LYS A 61 2.24 7.18 -5.04
CA LYS A 61 3.69 7.01 -5.19
C LYS A 61 4.03 5.90 -6.19
N TYR A 62 3.46 4.71 -6.03
CA TYR A 62 3.78 3.58 -6.91
C TYR A 62 3.21 3.74 -8.31
N ARG A 63 2.05 4.37 -8.48
CA ARG A 63 1.52 4.72 -9.80
C ARG A 63 2.50 5.60 -10.58
N GLN A 64 3.00 6.65 -9.94
CA GLN A 64 4.00 7.53 -10.53
C GLN A 64 5.29 6.77 -10.87
N MET A 65 5.80 5.93 -9.96
CA MET A 65 7.00 5.13 -10.21
C MET A 65 6.84 4.12 -11.37
N MET A 66 5.65 3.57 -11.57
CA MET A 66 5.35 2.60 -12.62
C MET A 66 4.83 3.22 -13.93
N GLY A 67 4.64 4.55 -13.97
CA GLY A 67 4.10 5.28 -15.12
C GLY A 67 2.65 4.89 -15.45
N LEU A 68 1.76 4.97 -14.46
CA LEU A 68 0.31 4.71 -14.51
C LEU A 68 -0.51 5.88 -13.94
#